data_AF-A0AAE1B9Y0-F1
#
_entry.id   AF-A0AAE1B9Y0-F1
#
_cell.length_a   1.000
_cell.length_b   1.000
_cell.length_c   1.000
_cell.angle_alpha   90.00
_cell.angle_beta   90.00
_cell.angle_gamma   90.00
#
_symmetry.space_group_name_H-M   'P 1'
#
loop_
_entity.id
_entity.type
_entity.pdbx_description
1 polymer ?
#
loop_
_entity_poly.entity_id
_entity_poly.type
_entity_poly.pdbx_seq_one_letter_code
_entity_poly.pdbx_strand_id
1 'polypeptide(L)'
;MKQTEKVFHESDEGGKNYLDKHDIKVAILMLFGHKVSKDEVSQILYDYGSVQDSEEKGLNLVQFRAAMKPKLKAVDEDEQIRNTFLAFDRTCRGFLTLDDVKTVFRQTCPHFAEYRVELAFKELDRDGDGRISYKDFDFMMKFNHSD
;
A
#
# COMPACT_ATOMS: atom_id res chain seq x y z
N MET A 1 -2.18 1.11 -15.32
CA MET A 1 -1.64 0.12 -16.30
C MET A 1 -0.46 0.63 -17.12
N LYS A 2 -0.45 1.89 -17.58
CA LYS A 2 0.66 2.45 -18.39
C LYS A 2 2.02 2.55 -17.65
N GLN A 3 2.00 2.76 -16.33
CA GLN A 3 3.24 2.98 -15.56
C GLN A 3 4.13 1.72 -15.47
N THR A 4 3.54 0.55 -15.21
CA THR A 4 4.30 -0.72 -15.10
C THR A 4 4.94 -1.13 -16.43
N GLU A 5 4.24 -0.89 -17.54
CA GLU A 5 4.78 -1.09 -18.89
C GLU A 5 5.95 -0.17 -19.18
N LYS A 6 5.77 1.14 -18.90
CA LYS A 6 6.82 2.13 -19.08
C LYS A 6 8.07 1.76 -18.28
N VAL A 7 7.92 1.46 -16.98
CA VAL A 7 9.05 1.10 -16.13
C VAL A 7 9.72 -0.19 -16.59
N PHE A 8 8.96 -1.18 -17.05
CA PHE A 8 9.53 -2.40 -17.62
C PHE A 8 10.46 -2.06 -18.79
N HIS A 9 10.00 -1.27 -19.75
CA HIS A 9 10.81 -0.90 -20.91
C HIS A 9 12.00 0.00 -20.56
N GLU A 10 11.86 0.89 -19.57
CA GLU A 10 12.97 1.73 -19.09
C GLU A 10 14.03 0.93 -18.30
N SER A 11 13.64 -0.21 -17.73
CA SER A 11 14.52 -1.08 -16.93
C SER A 11 15.09 -2.25 -17.73
N ASP A 12 14.52 -2.60 -18.89
CA ASP A 12 15.01 -3.67 -19.77
C ASP A 12 16.25 -3.21 -20.53
N GLU A 13 17.40 -3.29 -19.88
CA GLU A 13 18.67 -2.93 -20.48
C GLU A 13 19.02 -3.90 -21.62
N GLY A 14 19.13 -3.38 -22.84
CA GLY A 14 19.45 -4.16 -24.04
C GLY A 14 18.25 -4.69 -24.81
N GLY A 15 17.01 -4.39 -24.40
CA GLY A 15 15.79 -4.76 -25.14
C GLY A 15 15.58 -6.28 -25.20
N LYS A 16 15.91 -6.96 -24.12
CA LYS A 16 15.87 -8.42 -23.97
C LYS A 16 14.43 -8.95 -23.92
N ASN A 17 13.45 -8.06 -23.71
CA ASN A 17 12.05 -8.36 -23.44
C ASN A 17 11.82 -9.17 -22.16
N TYR A 18 12.80 -9.17 -21.26
CA TYR A 18 12.70 -9.71 -19.90
C TYR A 18 13.59 -8.91 -18.94
N LEU A 19 13.21 -8.89 -17.67
CA LEU A 19 13.97 -8.28 -16.60
C LEU A 19 14.75 -9.35 -15.83
N ASP A 20 16.05 -9.20 -15.76
CA ASP A 20 16.92 -9.99 -14.88
C ASP A 20 16.94 -9.44 -13.45
N LYS A 21 17.77 -10.04 -12.58
CA LYS A 21 17.90 -9.63 -11.17
C LYS A 21 18.29 -8.15 -11.01
N HIS A 22 19.08 -7.60 -11.91
CA HIS A 22 19.47 -6.19 -11.84
C HIS A 22 18.32 -5.31 -12.29
N ASP A 23 17.72 -5.62 -13.43
CA ASP A 23 16.62 -4.86 -14.02
C ASP A 23 15.43 -4.79 -13.05
N ILE A 24 15.09 -5.90 -12.37
CA ILE A 24 14.00 -5.94 -11.37
C ILE A 24 14.26 -4.97 -10.23
N LYS A 25 15.51 -4.80 -9.79
CA LYS A 25 15.84 -3.83 -8.73
C LYS A 25 15.64 -2.39 -9.19
N VAL A 26 16.04 -2.09 -10.42
CA VAL A 26 15.85 -0.77 -11.03
C VAL A 26 14.35 -0.49 -11.18
N ALA A 27 13.60 -1.47 -11.70
CA ALA A 27 12.17 -1.36 -11.91
C ALA A 27 11.41 -1.12 -10.59
N ILE A 28 11.73 -1.87 -9.52
CA ILE A 28 11.11 -1.68 -8.20
C ILE A 28 11.50 -0.32 -7.60
N LEU A 29 12.75 0.12 -7.77
CA LEU A 29 13.19 1.45 -7.34
C LEU A 29 12.41 2.56 -8.06
N MET A 30 12.17 2.41 -9.37
CA MET A 30 11.41 3.38 -10.17
C MET A 30 9.91 3.38 -9.86
N LEU A 31 9.31 2.22 -9.57
CA LEU A 31 7.89 2.12 -9.24
C LEU A 31 7.56 2.60 -7.83
N PHE A 32 8.41 2.27 -6.86
CA PHE A 32 8.07 2.42 -5.43
C PHE A 32 9.03 3.33 -4.65
N GLY A 33 10.07 3.86 -5.30
CA GLY A 33 10.99 4.83 -4.71
C GLY A 33 11.92 4.26 -3.63
N HIS A 34 11.96 2.95 -3.43
CA HIS A 34 12.80 2.31 -2.42
C HIS A 34 13.60 1.13 -2.97
N LYS A 35 14.73 0.85 -2.31
CA LYS A 35 15.61 -0.26 -2.67
C LYS A 35 15.00 -1.58 -2.20
N VAL A 36 14.95 -2.55 -3.11
CA VAL A 36 14.53 -3.93 -2.84
C VAL A 36 15.72 -4.79 -2.41
N SER A 37 15.49 -5.74 -1.52
CA SER A 37 16.53 -6.67 -1.06
C SER A 37 16.83 -7.76 -2.10
N LYS A 38 18.01 -8.38 -2.03
CA LYS A 38 18.36 -9.51 -2.91
C LYS A 38 17.44 -10.71 -2.70
N ASP A 39 17.04 -10.95 -1.45
CA ASP A 39 16.19 -12.09 -1.08
C ASP A 39 14.79 -11.92 -1.64
N GLU A 40 14.24 -10.71 -1.54
CA GLU A 40 12.93 -10.38 -2.12
C GLU A 40 12.92 -10.50 -3.65
N VAL A 41 13.97 -10.03 -4.34
CA VAL A 41 14.12 -10.24 -5.79
C VAL A 41 14.19 -11.73 -6.13
N SER A 42 14.90 -12.51 -5.32
CA SER A 42 15.02 -13.95 -5.52
C SER A 42 13.68 -14.66 -5.31
N GLN A 43 12.90 -14.23 -4.33
CA GLN A 43 11.55 -14.73 -4.08
C GLN A 43 10.61 -14.39 -5.25
N ILE A 44 10.64 -13.15 -5.75
CA ILE A 44 9.86 -12.76 -6.92
C ILE A 44 10.21 -13.62 -8.14
N LEU A 45 11.50 -13.88 -8.38
CA LEU A 45 11.94 -14.75 -9.48
C LEU A 45 11.57 -16.22 -9.26
N TYR A 46 11.47 -16.67 -8.02
CA TYR A 46 10.99 -18.00 -7.68
C TYR A 46 9.50 -18.14 -7.98
N ASP A 47 8.69 -17.16 -7.55
CA ASP A 47 7.23 -17.19 -7.65
C ASP A 47 6.72 -16.89 -9.08
N TYR A 48 7.38 -15.99 -9.81
CA TYR A 48 6.90 -15.47 -11.10
C TYR A 48 7.86 -15.71 -12.27
N GLY A 49 9.13 -16.02 -11.99
CA GLY A 49 10.18 -16.09 -13.00
C GLY A 49 10.20 -17.41 -13.76
N SER A 50 10.47 -17.32 -15.07
CA SER A 50 10.80 -18.46 -15.92
C SER A 50 12.19 -18.30 -16.53
N VAL A 51 12.80 -19.41 -16.93
CA VAL A 51 14.00 -19.39 -17.77
C VAL A 51 13.61 -18.71 -19.09
N GLN A 52 14.40 -17.73 -19.50
CA GLN A 52 14.18 -16.98 -20.74
C GLN A 52 15.21 -17.44 -21.78
N ASP A 53 15.57 -16.59 -22.73
CA ASP A 53 16.63 -16.89 -23.70
C ASP A 53 18.02 -17.04 -23.04
N SER A 54 18.20 -16.47 -21.84
CA SER A 54 19.34 -16.78 -20.96
C SER A 54 19.08 -18.02 -20.11
N GLU A 55 20.14 -18.75 -19.75
CA GLU A 55 20.06 -19.83 -18.75
C GLU A 55 19.58 -19.34 -17.36
N GLU A 56 19.57 -18.02 -17.13
CA GLU A 56 19.04 -17.41 -15.92
C GLU A 56 17.53 -17.12 -16.00
N LYS A 57 16.86 -17.19 -14.84
CA LYS A 57 15.45 -16.80 -14.71
C LYS A 57 15.31 -15.28 -14.82
N GLY A 58 14.29 -14.86 -15.57
CA GLY A 58 13.86 -13.47 -15.68
C GLY A 58 12.34 -13.35 -15.70
N LEU A 59 11.86 -12.10 -15.67
CA LEU A 59 10.43 -11.78 -15.79
C LEU A 59 10.17 -11.11 -17.13
N ASN A 60 9.31 -11.71 -17.96
CA ASN A 60 8.73 -10.97 -19.09
C ASN A 60 7.68 -9.95 -18.58
N LEU A 61 7.16 -9.12 -19.48
CA LEU A 61 6.23 -8.05 -19.12
C LEU A 61 4.96 -8.56 -18.41
N VAL A 62 4.45 -9.73 -18.79
CA VAL A 62 3.25 -10.32 -18.17
C VAL A 62 3.55 -10.76 -16.73
N GLN A 63 4.68 -11.44 -16.53
CA GLN A 63 5.15 -11.90 -15.22
C GLN A 63 5.48 -10.71 -14.31
N PHE A 64 6.16 -9.69 -14.83
CA PHE A 64 6.47 -8.48 -14.10
C PHE A 64 5.19 -7.77 -13.63
N ARG A 65 4.18 -7.62 -14.51
CA ARG A 65 2.88 -7.07 -14.09
C ARG A 65 2.20 -7.91 -13.01
N ALA A 66 2.22 -9.23 -13.14
CA ALA A 66 1.64 -10.13 -12.14
C ALA A 66 2.34 -9.97 -10.78
N ALA A 67 3.67 -9.85 -10.77
CA ALA A 67 4.47 -9.64 -9.56
C ALA A 67 4.25 -8.25 -8.94
N MET A 68 4.09 -7.20 -9.76
CA MET A 68 3.93 -5.83 -9.27
C MET A 68 2.49 -5.50 -8.85
N LYS A 69 1.48 -6.19 -9.41
CA LYS A 69 0.06 -5.95 -9.11
C LYS A 69 -0.29 -5.97 -7.62
N PRO A 70 0.07 -6.99 -6.81
CA PRO A 70 -0.25 -6.99 -5.38
C PRO A 70 0.46 -5.86 -4.63
N LYS A 71 1.70 -5.54 -5.00
CA LYS A 71 2.47 -4.45 -4.40
C LYS A 71 1.87 -3.07 -4.69
N LEU A 72 1.45 -2.83 -5.93
CA LEU A 72 0.76 -1.60 -6.32
C LEU A 72 -0.56 -1.46 -5.57
N LYS A 73 -1.33 -2.54 -5.45
CA LYS A 73 -2.58 -2.53 -4.68
C LYS A 73 -2.33 -2.18 -3.21
N ALA A 74 -1.30 -2.74 -2.58
CA ALA A 74 -0.95 -2.43 -1.19
C ALA A 74 -0.57 -0.95 -1.01
N VAL A 75 0.17 -0.36 -1.97
CA VAL A 75 0.48 1.07 -1.95
C VAL A 75 -0.76 1.93 -2.10
N ASP A 76 -1.66 1.58 -3.02
CA ASP A 76 -2.92 2.29 -3.22
C ASP A 76 -3.80 2.23 -1.95
N GLU A 77 -3.85 1.08 -1.27
CA GLU A 77 -4.54 0.90 0.01
C GLU A 77 -3.92 1.74 1.12
N ASP A 78 -2.59 1.72 1.28
CA ASP A 78 -1.87 2.55 2.25
C ASP A 78 -2.12 4.06 2.01
N GLU A 79 -2.10 4.50 0.74
CA GLU A 79 -2.39 5.88 0.36
C GLU A 79 -3.85 6.23 0.66
N GLN A 80 -4.79 5.33 0.39
CA GLN A 80 -6.21 5.53 0.73
C GLN A 80 -6.42 5.68 2.23
N ILE A 81 -5.79 4.84 3.05
CA ILE A 81 -5.86 4.92 4.52
C ILE A 81 -5.30 6.27 4.98
N ARG A 82 -4.15 6.67 4.46
CA ARG A 82 -3.50 7.95 4.77
C ARG A 82 -4.36 9.15 4.40
N ASN A 83 -4.90 9.18 3.19
CA ASN A 83 -5.75 10.27 2.72
C ASN A 83 -7.06 10.33 3.51
N THR A 84 -7.59 9.17 3.90
CA THR A 84 -8.76 9.11 4.78
C THR A 84 -8.42 9.72 6.13
N PHE A 85 -7.34 9.29 6.80
CA PHE A 85 -6.93 9.85 8.08
C PHE A 85 -6.76 11.38 8.02
N LEU A 86 -6.11 11.90 6.98
CA LEU A 86 -5.94 13.35 6.78
C LEU A 86 -7.27 14.09 6.57
N ALA A 87 -8.27 13.45 5.96
CA ALA A 87 -9.60 14.04 5.82
C ALA A 87 -10.35 14.13 7.17
N PHE A 88 -10.06 13.21 8.09
CA PHE A 88 -10.56 13.27 9.47
C PHE A 88 -9.78 14.27 10.33
N ASP A 89 -8.44 14.34 10.21
CA ASP A 89 -7.58 15.26 10.98
C ASP A 89 -7.51 16.65 10.33
N ARG A 90 -8.64 17.36 10.34
CA ARG A 90 -8.79 18.70 9.72
C ARG A 90 -7.84 19.75 10.27
N THR A 91 -7.31 19.53 11.46
CA THR A 91 -6.40 20.43 12.15
C THR A 91 -4.93 20.02 12.04
N CYS A 92 -4.63 18.93 11.32
CA CYS A 92 -3.28 18.39 11.13
C CYS A 92 -2.50 18.18 12.44
N ARG A 93 -3.19 17.70 13.49
CA ARG A 93 -2.55 17.42 14.80
C ARG A 93 -1.77 16.10 14.82
N GLY A 94 -2.01 15.22 13.85
CA GLY A 94 -1.46 13.86 13.79
C GLY A 94 -2.25 12.85 14.63
N PHE A 95 -3.40 13.23 15.18
CA PHE A 95 -4.28 12.37 15.96
C PHE A 95 -5.73 12.86 15.90
N LEU A 96 -6.68 11.94 16.07
CA LEU A 96 -8.11 12.24 16.13
C LEU A 96 -8.61 12.17 17.57
N THR A 97 -9.31 13.20 18.02
CA THR A 97 -10.05 13.21 19.28
C THR A 97 -11.47 12.71 19.05
N LEU A 98 -12.16 12.32 20.13
CA LEU A 98 -13.56 11.92 20.06
C LEU A 98 -14.44 13.00 19.40
N ASP A 99 -14.17 14.27 19.67
CA ASP A 99 -14.92 15.39 19.08
C ASP A 99 -14.71 15.53 17.58
N ASP A 100 -13.50 15.23 17.07
CA ASP A 100 -13.24 15.23 15.63
C ASP A 100 -14.05 14.13 14.94
N VAL A 101 -14.01 12.92 15.50
CA VAL A 101 -14.75 11.77 14.97
C VAL A 101 -16.26 12.04 15.00
N LYS A 102 -16.80 12.54 16.14
CA LYS A 102 -18.21 12.93 16.26
C LYS A 102 -18.60 14.03 15.26
N THR A 103 -17.72 15.00 15.02
CA THR A 103 -17.97 16.09 14.08
C THR A 103 -18.05 15.57 12.64
N VAL A 104 -17.14 14.69 12.24
CA VAL A 104 -17.18 14.07 10.91
C VAL A 104 -18.42 13.20 10.75
N PHE A 105 -18.73 12.33 11.73
CA PHE A 105 -19.92 11.46 11.67
C PHE A 105 -21.24 12.24 11.61
N ARG A 106 -21.38 13.35 12.34
CA ARG A 106 -22.57 14.22 12.21
C ARG A 106 -22.73 14.81 10.82
N GLN A 107 -21.64 15.03 10.10
CA GLN A 107 -21.65 15.60 8.75
C GLN A 107 -21.87 14.56 7.66
N THR A 108 -21.29 13.36 7.80
CA THR A 108 -21.35 12.31 6.77
C THR A 108 -22.50 11.31 6.99
N CYS A 109 -22.86 11.05 8.25
CA CYS A 109 -23.86 10.05 8.65
C CYS A 109 -24.74 10.59 9.80
N PRO A 110 -25.56 11.64 9.58
CA PRO A 110 -26.29 12.35 10.66
C PRO A 110 -27.30 11.49 11.43
N HIS A 111 -27.70 10.32 10.90
CA HIS A 111 -28.60 9.38 11.56
C HIS A 111 -27.87 8.32 12.41
N PHE A 112 -26.54 8.33 12.42
CA PHE A 112 -25.75 7.38 13.20
C PHE A 112 -25.75 7.80 14.67
N ALA A 113 -26.11 6.88 15.56
CA ALA A 113 -26.27 7.19 16.98
C ALA A 113 -24.91 7.49 17.64
N GLU A 114 -24.84 8.59 18.40
CA GLU A 114 -23.59 9.08 19.00
C GLU A 114 -22.91 8.04 19.91
N TYR A 115 -23.68 7.24 20.66
CA TYR A 115 -23.13 6.16 21.50
C TYR A 115 -22.39 5.08 20.71
N ARG A 116 -22.74 4.84 19.43
CA ARG A 116 -22.02 3.90 18.56
C ARG A 116 -20.69 4.47 18.13
N VAL A 117 -20.62 5.78 17.91
CA VAL A 117 -19.37 6.49 17.59
C VAL A 117 -18.43 6.44 18.78
N GLU A 118 -18.93 6.63 20.00
CA GLU A 118 -18.13 6.51 21.22
C GLU A 118 -17.62 5.09 21.45
N LEU A 119 -18.43 4.08 21.15
CA LEU A 119 -18.01 2.68 21.25
C LEU A 119 -16.90 2.37 20.23
N ALA A 120 -17.08 2.79 18.98
CA ALA A 120 -16.05 2.66 17.95
C ALA A 120 -14.78 3.40 18.33
N PHE A 121 -14.87 4.61 18.87
CA PHE A 121 -13.71 5.36 19.34
C PHE A 121 -12.92 4.60 20.41
N LYS A 122 -13.60 4.03 21.41
CA LYS A 122 -12.95 3.25 22.47
C LYS A 122 -12.30 1.97 21.95
N GLU A 123 -12.83 1.38 20.89
CA GLU A 123 -12.24 0.21 20.25
C GLU A 123 -10.97 0.57 19.46
N LEU A 124 -10.90 1.81 18.97
CA LEU A 124 -9.76 2.34 18.21
C LEU A 124 -8.65 2.92 19.09
N ASP A 125 -8.98 3.52 20.22
CA ASP A 125 -8.03 4.05 21.20
C ASP A 125 -7.38 2.90 22.00
N ARG A 126 -6.41 2.21 21.37
CA ARG A 126 -5.82 0.97 21.89
C ARG A 126 -4.89 1.20 23.07
N ASP A 127 -4.23 2.34 23.14
CA ASP A 127 -3.34 2.70 24.24
C ASP A 127 -4.07 3.51 25.34
N GLY A 128 -5.31 3.94 25.09
CA GLY A 128 -6.18 4.56 26.08
C GLY A 128 -5.80 6.00 26.39
N ASP A 129 -5.08 6.68 25.48
CA ASP A 129 -4.62 8.06 25.67
C ASP A 129 -5.71 9.10 25.34
N GLY A 130 -6.89 8.63 24.92
CA GLY A 130 -8.02 9.47 24.51
C GLY A 130 -7.89 10.00 23.10
N ARG A 131 -7.01 9.43 22.27
CA ARG A 131 -6.71 9.85 20.90
C ARG A 131 -6.55 8.63 20.01
N ILE A 132 -6.96 8.77 18.76
CA ILE A 132 -6.68 7.78 17.71
C ILE A 132 -5.47 8.28 16.95
N SER A 133 -4.33 7.63 17.13
CA SER A 133 -3.14 7.91 16.35
C SER A 133 -3.28 7.37 14.92
N TYR A 134 -2.39 7.78 14.02
CA TYR A 134 -2.31 7.16 12.70
C TYR A 134 -2.11 5.63 12.76
N LYS A 135 -1.36 5.14 13.75
CA LYS A 135 -1.09 3.70 13.91
C LYS A 135 -2.35 2.92 14.27
N ASP A 136 -3.18 3.49 15.13
CA ASP A 136 -4.45 2.89 15.53
C ASP A 136 -5.43 2.83 14.35
N PHE A 137 -5.49 3.92 13.58
CA PHE A 137 -6.30 4.02 12.38
C PHE A 137 -5.84 3.06 11.26
N ASP A 138 -4.53 2.96 11.02
CA ASP A 138 -3.91 2.05 10.05
C ASP A 138 -4.20 0.58 10.42
N PHE A 139 -4.04 0.22 11.69
CA PHE A 139 -4.33 -1.12 12.18
C PHE A 139 -5.80 -1.49 11.93
N MET A 140 -6.75 -0.61 12.27
CA MET A 140 -8.18 -0.87 12.05
C MET A 140 -8.51 -1.04 10.56
N MET A 141 -8.08 -0.10 9.71
CA MET A 141 -8.44 -0.13 8.29
C MET A 141 -7.90 -1.39 7.61
N LYS A 142 -6.68 -1.82 7.94
CA LYS A 142 -6.11 -3.06 7.41
C LYS A 142 -6.80 -4.32 7.94
N PHE A 143 -7.23 -4.31 9.20
CA PHE A 143 -7.93 -5.45 9.80
C PHE A 143 -9.32 -5.65 9.19
N ASN A 144 -10.09 -4.58 8.96
CA ASN A 144 -11.43 -4.65 8.37
C ASN A 144 -11.48 -5.04 6.89
N HIS A 145 -10.36 -4.94 6.16
CA HIS A 145 -10.27 -5.38 4.76
C HIS A 145 -9.79 -6.84 4.61
N SER A 146 -9.56 -7.54 5.72
CA SER A 146 -9.02 -8.91 5.74
C SER A 146 -10.09 -10.01 5.88
N ASP A 147 -11.38 -9.67 5.90
CA ASP A 147 -12.53 -10.61 5.94
C ASP A 147 -13.28 -10.69 4.59
#